data_AF-A0A8T6M7J2-F1
#
_entry.id   AF-A0A8T6M7J2-F1
#
_cell.length_a   1.000
_cell.length_b   1.000
_cell.length_c   1.000
_cell.angle_alpha   90.00
_cell.angle_beta   90.00
_cell.angle_gamma   90.00
#
_symmetry.space_group_name_H-M   'P 1'
#
loop_
_entity.id
_entity.type
_entity.pdbx_description
1 polymer ?
#
loop_
_entity_poly.entity_id
_entity_poly.type
_entity_poly.pdbx_seq_one_letter_code
_entity_poly.pdbx_strand_id
1 'polypeptide(L)'
;MTIPTWFSQIPTNVQEKIKNDIFYFPMVLNGFTYPEILASGWITTPYSINELNENQNVFSSNINNKIISSDKEEISILLNTGSYAPTHFGHIEMMLQAKKILELNNHKIDAIILSPSHDKYVLNKSNDIQYWNIKNRISYLEDMINSYPFYNINEKELFSVDLWESMFCNCPVNFTDVILKITKNIECYLNKKVKIFYVFGSDNKSFINCFQSLPKKYKNKFFAVCVERENYSLDQEQSKDNIYYTKNISFAKEKSKNIRLTTNIKVHTNANANNINLFYGVRYEQDFALKKWIDFFPLQEEQLKSTYLNFHNNLLSTIKEHTLVQTLSIPINEQIKTVNEVKAQNNVINLDCCTNQLPGQIKLDYSRIFLMNDTQLHPLGLVRRPNSISDAPIEAGEYCLIDDDIASGNTIRLIKTHLSLIGVSINKEISLLHEYIINKKIELRLFDIVDTRDFLLGSNNGGLVCAWNESPLRIPYLSPWVNLQSRANISFNNLKSFNLKILELSLEFFNVNNYISFEHICPNLALFLKHNHPCITISDWHKKHIDWINKT
;
A
#
# COMPACT_ATOMS: atom_id res chain seq x y z
N MET A 1 -31.97 29.60 5.88
CA MET A 1 -30.85 30.09 5.03
C MET A 1 -31.29 29.97 3.58
N THR A 2 -31.12 31.03 2.79
CA THR A 2 -31.47 31.08 1.36
C THR A 2 -30.25 30.73 0.52
N ILE A 3 -30.42 29.89 -0.51
CA ILE A 3 -29.35 29.55 -1.45
C ILE A 3 -28.98 30.81 -2.26
N PRO A 4 -27.71 31.23 -2.31
CA PRO A 4 -27.28 32.39 -3.08
C PRO A 4 -27.57 32.26 -4.57
N THR A 5 -27.87 33.37 -5.25
CA THR A 5 -28.18 33.40 -6.69
C THR A 5 -27.04 32.90 -7.57
N TRP A 6 -25.78 33.11 -7.17
CA TRP A 6 -24.62 32.60 -7.89
C TRP A 6 -24.60 31.07 -7.93
N PHE A 7 -25.15 30.39 -6.92
CA PHE A 7 -25.10 28.94 -6.83
C PHE A 7 -25.92 28.25 -7.92
N SER A 8 -27.01 28.87 -8.37
CA SER A 8 -27.75 28.39 -9.55
C SER A 8 -27.05 28.62 -10.89
N GLN A 9 -25.96 29.42 -10.92
CA GLN A 9 -25.23 29.76 -12.14
C GLN A 9 -24.05 28.82 -12.42
N ILE A 10 -23.64 28.00 -11.45
CA ILE A 10 -22.58 27.00 -11.64
C ILE A 10 -23.14 25.69 -12.22
N PRO A 11 -22.31 24.84 -12.87
CA PRO A 11 -22.78 23.59 -13.47
C PRO A 11 -23.51 22.67 -12.48
N THR A 12 -24.57 22.00 -12.94
CA THR A 12 -25.44 21.16 -12.07
C THR A 12 -24.67 20.10 -11.31
N ASN A 13 -23.73 19.40 -11.96
CA ASN A 13 -22.90 18.38 -11.30
C ASN A 13 -22.03 18.98 -10.16
N VAL A 14 -21.56 20.22 -10.32
CA VAL A 14 -20.82 20.94 -9.27
C VAL A 14 -21.75 21.31 -8.12
N GLN A 15 -22.97 21.78 -8.42
CA GLN A 15 -23.97 22.08 -7.40
C GLN A 15 -24.30 20.85 -6.55
N GLU A 16 -24.57 19.72 -7.20
CA GLU A 16 -24.93 18.49 -6.50
C GLU A 16 -23.78 17.99 -5.62
N LYS A 17 -22.53 18.04 -6.12
CA LYS A 17 -21.34 17.69 -5.32
C LYS A 17 -21.22 18.60 -4.10
N ILE A 18 -21.36 19.92 -4.27
CA ILE A 18 -21.33 20.86 -3.12
C ILE A 18 -22.44 20.53 -2.13
N LYS A 19 -23.68 20.30 -2.58
CA LYS A 19 -24.83 19.96 -1.70
C LYS A 19 -24.59 18.71 -0.86
N ASN A 20 -23.89 17.73 -1.43
CA ASN A 20 -23.59 16.46 -0.75
C ASN A 20 -22.36 16.54 0.16
N ASP A 21 -21.55 17.60 0.08
CA ASP A 21 -20.36 17.80 0.90
C ASP A 21 -20.70 18.56 2.21
N ILE A 22 -20.39 17.93 3.35
CA ILE A 22 -20.72 18.46 4.67
C ILE A 22 -19.88 19.67 5.09
N PHE A 23 -18.82 20.01 4.36
CA PHE A 23 -17.96 21.16 4.59
C PHE A 23 -18.32 22.32 3.67
N TYR A 24 -18.53 22.06 2.38
CA TYR A 24 -18.80 23.12 1.40
C TYR A 24 -20.26 23.57 1.36
N PHE A 25 -21.24 22.69 1.53
CA PHE A 25 -22.64 23.14 1.54
C PHE A 25 -22.94 24.14 2.66
N PRO A 26 -22.45 23.93 3.90
CA PRO A 26 -22.63 24.93 4.96
C PRO A 26 -22.00 26.28 4.65
N MET A 27 -20.88 26.33 3.92
CA MET A 27 -20.33 27.61 3.46
C MET A 27 -21.31 28.33 2.53
N VAL A 28 -21.90 27.63 1.55
CA VAL A 28 -22.93 28.22 0.67
C VAL A 28 -24.09 28.78 1.49
N LEU A 29 -24.57 28.03 2.48
CA LEU A 29 -25.67 28.44 3.34
C LEU A 29 -25.33 29.63 4.26
N ASN A 30 -24.05 29.78 4.61
CA ASN A 30 -23.52 30.90 5.41
C ASN A 30 -23.17 32.13 4.55
N GLY A 31 -23.47 32.11 3.25
CA GLY A 31 -23.34 33.28 2.37
C GLY A 31 -21.97 33.46 1.73
N PHE A 32 -21.08 32.46 1.79
CA PHE A 32 -19.81 32.51 1.07
C PHE A 32 -20.04 32.56 -0.44
N THR A 33 -19.18 33.32 -1.12
CA THR A 33 -19.15 33.48 -2.57
C THR A 33 -18.41 32.31 -3.24
N TYR A 34 -18.62 32.12 -4.55
CA TYR A 34 -17.90 31.08 -5.29
C TYR A 34 -16.36 31.26 -5.23
N PRO A 35 -15.78 32.47 -5.40
CA PRO A 35 -14.34 32.66 -5.22
C PRO A 35 -13.82 32.26 -3.83
N GLU A 36 -14.59 32.49 -2.77
CA GLU A 36 -14.19 32.07 -1.42
C GLU A 36 -14.24 30.54 -1.26
N ILE A 37 -15.18 29.85 -1.91
CA ILE A 37 -15.21 28.39 -1.97
C ILE A 37 -13.99 27.85 -2.70
N LEU A 38 -13.62 28.44 -3.84
CA LEU A 38 -12.40 28.09 -4.57
C LEU A 38 -11.14 28.31 -3.72
N ALA A 39 -11.04 29.47 -3.07
CA ALA A 39 -9.94 29.79 -2.17
C ALA A 39 -9.86 28.81 -0.99
N SER A 40 -10.99 28.26 -0.54
CA SER A 40 -11.05 27.30 0.57
C SER A 40 -10.69 25.87 0.15
N GLY A 41 -10.16 25.66 -1.06
CA GLY A 41 -9.59 24.39 -1.50
C GLY A 41 -10.46 23.58 -2.44
N TRP A 42 -11.55 24.15 -2.98
CA TRP A 42 -12.42 23.45 -3.92
C TRP A 42 -11.72 23.18 -5.26
N ILE A 43 -11.71 21.91 -5.69
CA ILE A 43 -11.20 21.49 -6.98
C ILE A 43 -12.31 21.58 -8.03
N THR A 44 -12.05 22.37 -9.08
CA THR A 44 -13.01 22.68 -10.16
C THR A 44 -13.12 21.60 -11.23
N THR A 45 -12.28 20.57 -11.20
CA THR A 45 -12.29 19.50 -12.21
C THR A 45 -13.67 18.84 -12.24
N PRO A 46 -14.37 18.86 -13.37
CA PRO A 46 -15.70 18.27 -13.46
C PRO A 46 -15.56 16.76 -13.35
N TYR A 47 -16.17 16.19 -12.32
CA TYR A 47 -16.45 14.77 -12.23
C TYR A 47 -17.87 14.58 -11.68
N SER A 48 -18.48 13.46 -12.04
CA SER A 48 -19.84 13.10 -11.67
C SER A 48 -19.90 12.57 -10.24
N ILE A 49 -21.07 12.67 -9.60
CA ILE A 49 -21.33 12.05 -8.30
C ILE A 49 -21.16 10.53 -8.37
N ASN A 50 -21.45 9.93 -9.52
CA ASN A 50 -21.24 8.50 -9.73
C ASN A 50 -19.75 8.17 -9.57
N GLU A 51 -18.85 8.92 -10.21
CA GLU A 51 -17.40 8.75 -10.04
C GLU A 51 -16.95 8.97 -8.58
N LEU A 52 -17.56 9.91 -7.84
CA LEU A 52 -17.28 10.09 -6.41
C LEU A 52 -17.69 8.85 -5.59
N ASN A 53 -18.88 8.32 -5.83
CA ASN A 53 -19.42 7.16 -5.12
C ASN A 53 -18.60 5.90 -5.43
N GLU A 54 -18.21 5.71 -6.69
CA GLU A 54 -17.30 4.64 -7.13
C GLU A 54 -15.96 4.75 -6.39
N ASN A 55 -15.33 5.94 -6.39
CA ASN A 55 -14.08 6.18 -5.66
C ASN A 55 -14.24 5.92 -4.14
N GLN A 56 -15.34 6.36 -3.52
CA GLN A 56 -15.57 6.19 -2.08
C GLN A 56 -15.82 4.75 -1.63
N ASN A 57 -16.12 3.82 -2.54
CA ASN A 57 -16.35 2.42 -2.19
C ASN A 57 -15.06 1.58 -2.11
N VAL A 58 -13.90 2.13 -2.51
CA VAL A 58 -12.63 1.41 -2.45
C VAL A 58 -12.09 1.35 -1.01
N PHE A 59 -12.03 0.18 -0.35
CA PHE A 59 -11.30 0.04 0.91
C PHE A 59 -9.78 0.02 0.67
N SER A 60 -9.17 1.20 0.51
CA SER A 60 -7.73 1.33 0.26
C SER A 60 -7.02 2.24 1.25
N SER A 61 -7.68 2.61 2.35
CA SER A 61 -7.02 3.44 3.35
C SER A 61 -5.97 2.63 4.10
N ASN A 62 -4.74 3.14 4.09
CA ASN A 62 -3.63 2.64 4.88
C ASN A 62 -3.86 3.04 6.35
N ILE A 63 -4.76 2.31 7.01
CA ILE A 63 -5.02 2.50 8.42
C ILE A 63 -3.90 1.78 9.16
N ASN A 64 -3.00 2.55 9.75
CA ASN A 64 -1.87 2.08 10.54
C ASN A 64 -2.30 0.94 11.48
N ASN A 65 -1.54 -0.16 11.52
CA ASN A 65 -1.86 -1.30 12.38
C ASN A 65 -2.03 -0.94 13.86
N LYS A 66 -1.37 0.12 14.35
CA LYS A 66 -1.61 0.64 15.70
C LYS A 66 -3.04 1.13 15.90
N ILE A 67 -3.64 1.74 14.87
CA ILE A 67 -5.06 2.12 14.91
C ILE A 67 -5.93 0.88 14.94
N ILE A 68 -5.59 -0.14 14.14
CA ILE A 68 -6.35 -1.39 14.06
C ILE A 68 -6.34 -2.09 15.43
N SER A 69 -5.15 -2.32 16.00
CA SER A 69 -4.96 -3.06 17.25
C SER A 69 -5.26 -2.26 18.53
N SER A 70 -5.50 -0.96 18.43
CA SER A 70 -5.81 -0.12 19.60
C SER A 70 -7.14 -0.48 20.25
N ASP A 71 -7.19 -0.66 21.57
CA ASP A 71 -8.46 -0.88 22.30
C ASP A 71 -9.30 0.41 22.47
N LYS A 72 -8.83 1.55 21.94
CA LYS A 72 -9.55 2.81 22.09
C LYS A 72 -10.84 2.84 21.28
N GLU A 73 -11.91 3.30 21.91
CA GLU A 73 -13.20 3.58 21.24
C GLU A 73 -13.14 4.79 20.31
N GLU A 74 -12.20 5.71 20.52
CA GLU A 74 -12.02 6.92 19.71
C GLU A 74 -10.55 7.06 19.28
N ILE A 75 -10.35 7.39 18.00
CA ILE A 75 -9.05 7.54 17.35
C ILE A 75 -8.90 8.99 16.86
N SER A 76 -7.79 9.63 17.20
CA SER A 76 -7.45 10.99 16.75
C SER A 76 -6.35 10.96 15.69
N ILE A 77 -6.61 11.58 14.54
CA ILE A 77 -5.76 11.51 13.36
C ILE A 77 -5.37 12.91 12.91
N LEU A 78 -4.07 13.14 12.70
CA LEU A 78 -3.62 14.26 11.88
C LEU A 78 -3.64 13.87 10.41
N LEU A 79 -4.23 14.70 9.56
CA LEU A 79 -4.33 14.45 8.13
C LEU A 79 -3.75 15.63 7.35
N ASN A 80 -2.90 15.36 6.36
CA ASN A 80 -2.49 16.35 5.37
C ASN A 80 -2.57 15.81 3.95
N THR A 81 -3.25 16.55 3.07
CA THR A 81 -3.25 16.30 1.62
C THR A 81 -2.29 17.26 0.92
N GLY A 82 -1.60 16.81 -0.12
CA GLY A 82 -0.68 17.67 -0.84
C GLY A 82 -0.08 17.05 -2.09
N SER A 83 0.60 17.85 -2.90
CA SER A 83 1.23 17.34 -4.12
C SER A 83 2.42 16.43 -3.83
N TYR A 84 3.19 16.68 -2.77
CA TYR A 84 4.42 15.94 -2.43
C TYR A 84 5.36 15.75 -3.64
N ALA A 85 5.60 16.83 -4.38
CA ALA A 85 6.29 16.80 -5.68
C ALA A 85 7.59 17.63 -5.70
N PRO A 86 8.69 17.23 -5.03
CA PRO A 86 8.79 16.14 -4.06
C PRO A 86 8.49 16.60 -2.62
N THR A 87 8.34 15.64 -1.72
CA THR A 87 8.34 15.84 -0.26
C THR A 87 9.63 16.51 0.22
N HIS A 88 9.62 17.12 1.40
CA HIS A 88 10.79 17.69 2.08
C HIS A 88 10.52 17.71 3.60
N PHE A 89 11.55 17.94 4.43
CA PHE A 89 11.41 17.93 5.90
C PHE A 89 10.35 18.87 6.43
N GLY A 90 10.15 20.03 5.81
CA GLY A 90 9.09 20.96 6.21
C GLY A 90 7.67 20.35 6.24
N HIS A 91 7.36 19.32 5.43
CA HIS A 91 6.07 18.63 5.52
C HIS A 91 5.97 17.79 6.80
N ILE A 92 7.04 17.07 7.18
CA ILE A 92 7.08 16.26 8.40
C ILE A 92 7.07 17.16 9.63
N GLU A 93 7.89 18.21 9.64
CA GLU A 93 7.95 19.21 10.72
C GLU A 93 6.59 19.88 10.95
N MET A 94 5.87 20.23 9.88
CA MET A 94 4.52 20.80 9.96
C MET A 94 3.57 19.88 10.73
N MET A 95 3.59 18.57 10.45
CA MET A 95 2.76 17.60 11.16
C MET A 95 3.17 17.44 12.63
N LEU A 96 4.47 17.43 12.92
CA LEU A 96 4.98 17.31 14.29
C LEU A 96 4.64 18.56 15.13
N GLN A 97 4.69 19.76 14.55
CA GLN A 97 4.26 20.99 15.23
C GLN A 97 2.75 21.00 15.48
N ALA A 98 1.95 20.53 14.51
CA ALA A 98 0.51 20.35 14.68
C ALA A 98 0.21 19.37 15.82
N LYS A 99 0.91 18.23 15.87
CA LYS A 99 0.81 17.27 16.98
C LYS A 99 1.10 17.92 18.33
N LYS A 100 2.22 18.66 18.43
CA LYS A 100 2.65 19.30 19.67
C LYS A 100 1.60 20.28 20.21
N ILE A 101 1.04 21.16 19.37
CA ILE A 101 0.03 22.11 19.83
C ILE A 101 -1.26 21.39 20.26
N LEU A 102 -1.64 20.32 19.58
CA LEU A 102 -2.82 19.55 19.91
C LEU A 102 -2.66 18.79 21.24
N GLU A 103 -1.49 18.21 21.49
CA GLU A 103 -1.19 17.53 22.76
C GLU A 103 -1.18 18.51 23.95
N LEU A 104 -0.69 19.74 23.76
CA LEU A 104 -0.81 20.82 24.75
C LEU A 104 -2.27 21.24 25.01
N ASN A 105 -3.16 20.96 24.06
CA ASN A 105 -4.61 21.20 24.18
C ASN A 105 -5.38 19.91 24.51
N ASN A 106 -4.73 18.92 25.13
CA ASN A 106 -5.30 17.64 25.58
C ASN A 106 -5.85 16.73 24.47
N HIS A 107 -5.41 16.91 23.23
CA HIS A 107 -5.67 15.97 22.14
C HIS A 107 -4.48 15.03 21.97
N LYS A 108 -4.66 13.76 22.33
CA LYS A 108 -3.66 12.72 22.08
C LYS A 108 -3.79 12.24 20.64
N ILE A 109 -2.71 12.30 19.86
CA ILE A 109 -2.70 11.88 18.44
C ILE A 109 -2.31 10.41 18.33
N ASP A 110 -3.13 9.64 17.61
CA ASP A 110 -2.96 8.19 17.41
C ASP A 110 -2.30 7.84 16.08
N ALA A 111 -2.47 8.70 15.07
CA ALA A 111 -1.83 8.55 13.76
C ALA A 111 -1.67 9.88 13.03
N ILE A 112 -0.73 9.86 12.08
CA ILE A 112 -0.45 10.94 11.14
C ILE A 112 -0.56 10.35 9.74
N ILE A 113 -1.52 10.83 8.95
CA ILE A 113 -1.79 10.34 7.60
C ILE A 113 -1.42 11.42 6.60
N LEU A 114 -0.56 11.05 5.64
CA LEU A 114 -0.19 11.87 4.50
C LEU A 114 -0.85 11.31 3.25
N SER A 115 -1.69 12.10 2.58
CA SER A 115 -2.44 11.70 1.38
C SER A 115 -1.89 12.43 0.15
N PRO A 116 -1.10 11.76 -0.71
CA PRO A 116 -0.60 12.38 -1.92
C PRO A 116 -1.70 12.62 -2.94
N SER A 117 -1.70 13.82 -3.53
CA SER A 117 -2.72 14.18 -4.49
C SER A 117 -2.60 13.44 -5.82
N HIS A 118 -3.74 13.29 -6.48
CA HIS A 118 -3.87 12.69 -7.80
C HIS A 118 -2.99 13.38 -8.84
N ASP A 119 -2.39 12.61 -9.75
CA ASP A 119 -1.46 13.08 -10.79
C ASP A 119 -2.02 14.23 -11.65
N LYS A 120 -3.27 14.12 -12.14
CA LYS A 120 -3.97 15.21 -12.85
C LYS A 120 -3.99 16.54 -12.08
N TYR A 121 -4.14 16.52 -10.75
CA TYR A 121 -4.12 17.74 -9.94
C TYR A 121 -2.73 18.37 -9.88
N VAL A 122 -1.71 17.53 -9.68
CA VAL A 122 -0.32 17.96 -9.60
C VAL A 122 0.13 18.55 -10.94
N LEU A 123 -0.21 17.90 -12.06
CA LEU A 123 0.06 18.40 -13.42
C LEU A 123 -0.51 19.80 -13.63
N ASN A 124 -1.77 20.04 -13.25
CA ASN A 124 -2.40 21.35 -13.40
C ASN A 124 -1.77 22.44 -12.53
N LYS A 125 -1.09 22.07 -11.44
CA LYS A 125 -0.35 23.00 -10.57
C LYS A 125 1.08 23.28 -11.06
N SER A 126 1.63 22.42 -11.92
CA SER A 126 3.02 22.51 -12.37
C SER A 126 3.08 22.76 -13.88
N ASN A 127 3.47 23.97 -14.30
CA ASN A 127 3.89 24.23 -15.69
C ASN A 127 5.29 23.62 -16.01
N ASP A 128 5.71 22.60 -15.26
CA ASP A 128 7.11 22.22 -15.08
C ASP A 128 7.46 21.00 -15.95
N ILE A 129 8.58 21.07 -16.67
CA ILE A 129 9.15 20.00 -17.52
C ILE A 129 9.66 18.80 -16.67
N GLN A 130 9.74 18.96 -15.34
CA GLN A 130 10.24 17.99 -14.37
C GLN A 130 9.14 17.41 -13.48
N TYR A 131 8.04 16.98 -14.10
CA TYR A 131 6.92 16.36 -13.41
C TYR A 131 7.30 15.02 -12.74
N TRP A 132 6.98 14.86 -11.45
CA TRP A 132 7.11 13.59 -10.72
C TRP A 132 5.77 12.87 -10.72
N ASN A 133 5.71 11.72 -11.39
CA ASN A 133 4.54 10.85 -11.34
C ASN A 133 4.31 10.31 -9.93
N ILE A 134 3.11 9.77 -9.70
CA ILE A 134 2.70 9.28 -8.38
C ILE A 134 3.64 8.22 -7.78
N LYS A 135 4.21 7.33 -8.60
CA LYS A 135 5.19 6.31 -8.15
C LYS A 135 6.38 6.97 -7.45
N ASN A 136 6.98 7.96 -8.11
CA ASN A 136 8.16 8.65 -7.58
C ASN A 136 7.81 9.48 -6.34
N ARG A 137 6.62 10.10 -6.31
CA ARG A 137 6.17 10.91 -5.17
C ARG A 137 5.92 10.07 -3.93
N ILE A 138 5.24 8.93 -4.06
CA ILE A 138 5.01 7.98 -2.97
C ILE A 138 6.35 7.43 -2.45
N SER A 139 7.20 6.90 -3.34
CA SER A 139 8.49 6.32 -2.94
C SER A 139 9.34 7.34 -2.17
N TYR A 140 9.44 8.55 -2.70
CA TYR A 140 10.23 9.60 -2.06
C TYR A 140 9.61 10.09 -0.76
N LEU A 141 8.27 10.19 -0.67
CA LEU A 141 7.59 10.50 0.58
C LEU A 141 7.94 9.48 1.68
N GLU A 142 7.94 8.19 1.36
CA GLU A 142 8.31 7.17 2.33
C GLU A 142 9.77 7.17 2.70
N ASP A 143 10.67 7.32 1.72
CA ASP A 143 12.10 7.42 1.99
C ASP A 143 12.40 8.64 2.89
N MET A 144 11.68 9.75 2.68
CA MET A 144 11.74 10.93 3.54
C MET A 144 11.22 10.65 4.96
N ILE A 145 10.09 9.95 5.12
CA ILE A 145 9.61 9.53 6.45
C ILE A 145 10.65 8.61 7.12
N ASN A 146 11.20 7.65 6.37
CA ASN A 146 12.13 6.67 6.92
C ASN A 146 13.49 7.26 7.31
N SER A 147 13.96 8.28 6.60
CA SER A 147 15.26 8.94 6.82
C SER A 147 15.18 10.15 7.75
N TYR A 148 13.97 10.61 8.10
CA TYR A 148 13.81 11.75 9.00
C TYR A 148 14.37 11.44 10.40
N PRO A 149 15.21 12.33 10.98
CA PRO A 149 15.81 12.11 12.28
C PRO A 149 14.82 12.43 13.41
N PHE A 150 13.84 11.55 13.63
CA PHE A 150 12.90 11.68 14.74
C PHE A 150 13.63 11.70 16.08
N TYR A 151 13.27 12.66 16.94
CA TYR A 151 13.81 12.71 18.31
C TYR A 151 13.32 11.51 19.14
N ASN A 152 12.09 11.07 18.92
CA ASN A 152 11.52 9.87 19.52
C ASN A 152 11.23 8.85 18.42
N ILE A 153 11.89 7.69 18.49
CA ILE A 153 11.76 6.62 17.48
C ILE A 153 10.30 6.16 17.29
N ASN A 154 9.48 6.26 18.34
CA ASN A 154 8.06 5.88 18.30
C ASN A 154 7.20 6.86 17.49
N GLU A 155 7.67 8.09 17.21
CA GLU A 155 6.93 9.07 16.39
C GLU A 155 6.88 8.66 14.93
N LYS A 156 7.95 8.02 14.42
CA LYS A 156 7.97 7.46 13.06
C LYS A 156 6.79 6.53 12.84
N GLU A 157 6.49 5.70 13.83
CA GLU A 157 5.43 4.69 13.78
C GLU A 157 4.02 5.29 13.78
N LEU A 158 3.87 6.62 13.94
CA LEU A 158 2.59 7.30 13.78
C LEU A 158 2.28 7.62 12.31
N PHE A 159 3.30 7.75 11.46
CA PHE A 159 3.15 8.15 10.07
C PHE A 159 2.68 6.99 9.19
N SER A 160 1.67 7.25 8.34
CA SER A 160 1.30 6.39 7.21
C SER A 160 1.00 7.23 5.96
N VAL A 161 1.15 6.60 4.79
CA VAL A 161 0.81 7.21 3.51
C VAL A 161 -0.51 6.61 3.03
N ASP A 162 -1.54 7.45 2.89
CA ASP A 162 -2.82 7.04 2.32
C ASP A 162 -2.76 7.11 0.80
N LEU A 163 -3.09 6.00 0.15
CA LEU A 163 -2.95 5.85 -1.29
C LEU A 163 -4.23 6.16 -2.06
N TRP A 164 -5.36 6.36 -1.37
CA TRP A 164 -6.68 6.45 -1.98
C TRP A 164 -6.78 7.59 -3.00
N GLU A 165 -6.52 8.81 -2.57
CA GLU A 165 -6.57 10.01 -3.43
C GLU A 165 -5.66 9.87 -4.65
N SER A 166 -4.46 9.36 -4.43
CA SER A 166 -3.43 9.24 -5.45
C SER A 166 -3.67 8.13 -6.46
N MET A 167 -4.18 6.98 -6.02
CA MET A 167 -4.09 5.72 -6.77
C MET A 167 -5.40 5.07 -7.12
N PHE A 168 -6.42 5.32 -6.31
CA PHE A 168 -7.70 4.64 -6.46
C PHE A 168 -8.78 5.58 -6.96
N CYS A 169 -8.56 6.90 -6.90
CA CYS A 169 -9.43 7.86 -7.54
C CYS A 169 -9.08 8.00 -9.04
N ASN A 170 -10.09 7.99 -9.91
CA ASN A 170 -9.91 8.23 -11.36
C ASN A 170 -9.66 9.72 -11.70
N CYS A 171 -9.87 10.61 -10.73
CA CYS A 171 -9.74 12.06 -10.86
C CYS A 171 -9.32 12.72 -9.54
N PRO A 172 -8.86 13.98 -9.57
CA PRO A 172 -8.64 14.78 -8.36
C PRO A 172 -9.89 14.91 -7.50
N VAL A 173 -9.74 14.72 -6.19
CA VAL A 173 -10.81 14.88 -5.20
C VAL A 173 -10.45 15.97 -4.20
N ASN A 174 -11.45 16.56 -3.53
CA ASN A 174 -11.19 17.58 -2.52
C ASN A 174 -10.55 16.95 -1.27
N PHE A 175 -9.82 17.74 -0.49
CA PHE A 175 -9.32 17.28 0.82
C PHE A 175 -10.47 16.87 1.77
N THR A 176 -11.67 17.45 1.60
CA THR A 176 -12.88 17.08 2.33
C THR A 176 -13.36 15.67 1.99
N ASP A 177 -13.20 15.25 0.73
CA ASP A 177 -13.50 13.88 0.29
C ASP A 177 -12.56 12.88 0.98
N VAL A 178 -11.28 13.23 1.12
CA VAL A 178 -10.27 12.42 1.85
C VAL A 178 -10.61 12.31 3.33
N ILE A 179 -10.98 13.43 3.98
CA ILE A 179 -11.43 13.44 5.39
C ILE A 179 -12.62 12.48 5.57
N LEU A 180 -13.64 12.60 4.72
CA LEU A 180 -14.85 11.78 4.80
C LEU A 180 -14.56 10.31 4.53
N LYS A 181 -13.68 10.01 3.58
CA LYS A 181 -13.30 8.64 3.23
C LYS A 181 -12.59 7.94 4.39
N ILE A 182 -11.55 8.56 4.96
CA ILE A 182 -10.80 8.00 6.09
C ILE A 182 -11.73 7.79 7.30
N THR A 183 -12.57 8.79 7.58
CA THR A 183 -13.57 8.72 8.67
C THR A 183 -14.51 7.53 8.48
N LYS A 184 -15.13 7.41 7.29
CA LYS A 184 -16.05 6.32 6.96
C LYS A 184 -15.35 4.96 7.09
N ASN A 185 -14.12 4.85 6.59
CA ASN A 185 -13.41 3.58 6.64
C ASN A 185 -13.15 3.16 8.11
N ILE A 186 -12.65 4.04 8.96
CA ILE A 186 -12.36 3.66 10.35
C ILE A 186 -13.66 3.40 11.13
N GLU A 187 -14.70 4.23 10.96
CA GLU A 187 -15.96 4.05 11.66
C GLU A 187 -16.69 2.77 11.24
N CYS A 188 -16.74 2.47 9.94
CA CYS A 188 -17.43 1.28 9.44
C CYS A 188 -16.64 -0.01 9.68
N TYR A 189 -15.32 0.00 9.44
CA TYR A 189 -14.53 -1.23 9.45
C TYR A 189 -13.91 -1.54 10.81
N LEU A 190 -13.60 -0.52 11.62
CA LEU A 190 -13.02 -0.71 12.95
C LEU A 190 -14.00 -0.48 14.09
N ASN A 191 -15.22 0.01 13.79
CA ASN A 191 -16.24 0.36 14.80
C ASN A 191 -15.70 1.33 15.88
N LYS A 192 -14.86 2.29 15.47
CA LYS A 192 -14.26 3.31 16.33
C LYS A 192 -14.72 4.69 15.91
N LYS A 193 -14.97 5.57 16.89
CA LYS A 193 -15.20 7.00 16.64
C LYS A 193 -13.91 7.63 16.13
N VAL A 194 -14.03 8.63 15.27
CA VAL A 194 -12.85 9.29 14.65
C VAL A 194 -12.90 10.79 14.86
N LYS A 195 -11.77 11.35 15.30
CA LYS A 195 -11.48 12.79 15.23
C LYS A 195 -10.40 13.04 14.17
N ILE A 196 -10.70 13.89 13.20
CA ILE A 196 -9.73 14.30 12.18
C ILE A 196 -9.29 15.74 12.45
N PHE A 197 -7.97 15.93 12.52
CA PHE A 197 -7.29 17.21 12.58
C PHE A 197 -6.60 17.43 11.23
N TYR A 198 -7.24 18.21 10.37
CA TYR A 198 -6.70 18.51 9.06
C TYR A 198 -5.66 19.62 9.14
N VAL A 199 -4.43 19.31 8.79
CA VAL A 199 -3.26 20.18 8.91
C VAL A 199 -2.95 20.84 7.58
N PHE A 200 -2.71 22.14 7.57
CA PHE A 200 -2.29 22.90 6.39
C PHE A 200 -1.45 24.12 6.77
N GLY A 201 -0.66 24.61 5.81
CA GLY A 201 0.13 25.81 5.98
C GLY A 201 -0.70 27.10 5.90
N SER A 202 -0.20 28.18 6.48
CA SER A 202 -0.86 29.50 6.46
C SER A 202 -0.95 30.13 5.06
N ASP A 203 -0.25 29.59 4.06
CA ASP A 203 -0.47 29.90 2.64
C ASP A 203 -1.85 29.42 2.12
N ASN A 204 -2.50 28.49 2.82
CA ASN A 204 -3.84 27.98 2.53
C ASN A 204 -4.84 28.31 3.65
N LYS A 205 -4.64 29.42 4.38
CA LYS A 205 -5.45 29.81 5.56
C LYS A 205 -6.97 29.82 5.30
N SER A 206 -7.40 30.11 4.08
CA SER A 206 -8.81 30.08 3.67
C SER A 206 -9.49 28.73 3.87
N PHE A 207 -8.75 27.63 3.97
CA PHE A 207 -9.32 26.29 4.22
C PHE A 207 -10.04 26.24 5.58
N ILE A 208 -9.72 27.14 6.52
CA ILE A 208 -10.41 27.32 7.79
C ILE A 208 -11.92 27.56 7.60
N ASN A 209 -12.34 28.20 6.51
CA ASN A 209 -13.75 28.52 6.24
C ASN A 209 -14.64 27.28 6.21
N CYS A 210 -14.10 26.17 5.68
CA CYS A 210 -14.76 24.86 5.66
C CYS A 210 -15.08 24.36 7.07
N PHE A 211 -14.19 24.59 8.04
CA PHE A 211 -14.32 24.13 9.42
C PHE A 211 -15.13 25.09 10.29
N GLN A 212 -15.04 26.41 10.03
CA GLN A 212 -15.84 27.42 10.71
C GLN A 212 -17.33 27.23 10.44
N SER A 213 -17.66 26.94 9.18
CA SER A 213 -19.04 26.78 8.70
C SER A 213 -19.68 25.45 9.11
N LEU A 214 -18.92 24.51 9.69
CA LEU A 214 -19.43 23.20 10.06
C LEU A 214 -20.63 23.30 11.02
N PRO A 215 -21.71 22.51 10.79
CA PRO A 215 -22.78 22.32 11.75
C PRO A 215 -22.24 21.87 13.11
N LYS A 216 -22.87 22.33 14.21
CA LYS A 216 -22.46 22.04 15.60
C LYS A 216 -22.17 20.55 15.85
N LYS A 217 -22.98 19.65 15.28
CA LYS A 217 -22.81 18.18 15.41
C LYS A 217 -21.48 17.63 14.90
N TYR A 218 -20.78 18.35 14.02
CA TYR A 218 -19.50 17.94 13.44
C TYR A 218 -18.29 18.67 14.05
N LYS A 219 -18.49 19.74 14.83
CA LYS A 219 -17.40 20.55 15.38
C LYS A 219 -16.51 19.81 16.38
N ASN A 220 -17.03 18.77 17.03
CA ASN A 220 -16.24 17.91 17.93
C ASN A 220 -15.55 16.75 17.20
N LYS A 221 -15.72 16.66 15.87
CA LYS A 221 -15.25 15.56 15.03
C LYS A 221 -14.18 16.01 14.03
N PHE A 222 -14.35 17.19 13.44
CA PHE A 222 -13.46 17.71 12.40
C PHE A 222 -12.85 19.04 12.82
N PHE A 223 -11.53 19.06 12.84
CA PHE A 223 -10.71 20.17 13.32
C PHE A 223 -9.77 20.65 12.22
N ALA A 224 -9.48 21.95 12.23
CA ALA A 224 -8.45 22.57 11.40
C ALA A 224 -7.21 22.90 12.23
N VAL A 225 -6.03 22.65 11.67
CA VAL A 225 -4.76 23.09 12.25
C VAL A 225 -3.98 23.87 11.20
N CYS A 226 -3.87 25.17 11.39
CA CYS A 226 -3.12 26.07 10.52
C CYS A 226 -1.72 26.30 11.09
N VAL A 227 -0.69 25.93 10.32
CA VAL A 227 0.71 26.04 10.71
C VAL A 227 1.37 27.20 9.96
N GLU A 228 2.03 28.08 10.70
CA GLU A 228 2.67 29.28 10.14
C GLU A 228 3.77 28.93 9.12
N ARG A 229 3.79 29.66 8.00
CA ARG A 229 4.85 29.61 6.98
C ARG A 229 5.45 30.99 6.76
N GLU A 230 6.67 31.00 6.25
CA GLU A 230 7.40 32.22 5.89
C GLU A 230 6.54 33.12 4.98
N ASN A 231 6.43 34.40 5.34
CA ASN A 231 5.59 35.43 4.70
C ASN A 231 4.08 35.35 4.96
N TYR A 232 3.61 34.43 5.80
CA TYR A 232 2.18 34.26 6.13
C TYR A 232 1.99 34.21 7.65
N SER A 233 2.11 35.37 8.30
CA SER A 233 2.07 35.49 9.77
C SER A 233 0.71 35.08 10.36
N LEU A 234 0.77 34.40 11.52
CA LEU A 234 -0.38 34.04 12.34
C LEU A 234 -0.45 34.82 13.67
N ASP A 235 0.31 35.89 13.84
CA ASP A 235 0.47 36.61 15.12
C ASP A 235 -0.84 37.14 15.75
N GLN A 236 -1.87 37.36 14.94
CA GLN A 236 -3.18 37.86 15.39
C GLN A 236 -4.23 36.76 15.58
N GLU A 237 -3.88 35.51 15.30
CA GLU A 237 -4.82 34.40 15.32
C GLU A 237 -4.88 33.71 16.69
N GLN A 238 -6.09 33.39 17.13
CA GLN A 238 -6.31 32.67 18.38
C GLN A 238 -7.08 31.38 18.11
N SER A 239 -6.57 30.28 18.65
CA SER A 239 -7.22 28.98 18.59
C SER A 239 -8.58 29.05 19.29
N LYS A 240 -9.63 28.60 18.61
CA LYS A 240 -11.00 28.64 19.12
C LYS A 240 -11.83 27.50 18.52
N ASP A 241 -12.70 26.93 19.35
CA ASP A 241 -13.61 25.84 18.99
C ASP A 241 -12.84 24.67 18.35
N ASN A 242 -13.03 24.46 17.05
CA ASN A 242 -12.43 23.38 16.28
C ASN A 242 -11.24 23.83 15.41
N ILE A 243 -10.62 24.97 15.72
CA ILE A 243 -9.56 25.58 14.92
C ILE A 243 -8.36 25.87 15.82
N TYR A 244 -7.20 25.38 15.40
CA TYR A 244 -5.92 25.57 16.08
C TYR A 244 -4.93 26.28 15.16
N TYR A 245 -4.14 27.17 15.76
CA TYR A 245 -3.02 27.83 15.10
C TYR A 245 -1.73 27.49 15.82
N THR A 246 -0.65 27.30 15.07
CA THR A 246 0.68 27.08 15.65
C THR A 246 1.76 27.70 14.80
N LYS A 247 2.80 28.21 15.47
CA LYS A 247 3.99 28.76 14.83
C LYS A 247 4.94 27.64 14.45
N ASN A 248 5.57 27.74 13.29
CA ASN A 248 6.58 26.77 12.91
C ASN A 248 7.97 27.25 13.36
N ILE A 249 8.66 26.46 14.19
CA ILE A 249 9.91 26.85 14.85
C ILE A 249 11.14 26.43 14.02
N SER A 250 11.02 25.49 13.08
CA SER A 250 12.11 25.14 12.17
C SER A 250 11.61 25.02 10.74
N PHE A 251 12.32 25.67 9.82
CA PHE A 251 12.33 25.26 8.42
C PHE A 251 13.78 24.93 8.08
N ALA A 252 14.06 23.67 7.79
CA ALA A 252 15.08 23.40 6.78
C ALA A 252 14.64 24.15 5.51
N LYS A 253 15.49 25.06 5.01
CA LYS A 253 15.20 25.99 3.89
C LYS A 253 15.12 25.32 2.51
N GLU A 254 14.58 24.10 2.43
CA GLU A 254 14.55 23.36 1.18
C GLU A 254 13.14 23.36 0.59
N LYS A 255 12.98 24.04 -0.55
CA LYS A 255 11.74 24.03 -1.34
C LYS A 255 11.74 22.85 -2.30
N SER A 256 10.58 22.24 -2.55
CA SER A 256 10.42 21.16 -3.54
C SER A 256 11.03 21.53 -4.90
N LYS A 257 10.93 22.79 -5.33
CA LYS A 257 11.54 23.30 -6.56
C LYS A 257 13.08 23.15 -6.56
N ASN A 258 13.74 23.39 -5.43
CA ASN A 258 15.19 23.28 -5.33
C ASN A 258 15.64 21.82 -5.39
N ILE A 259 14.89 20.91 -4.72
CA ILE A 259 15.14 19.47 -4.79
C ILE A 259 15.05 19.01 -6.25
N ARG A 260 13.99 19.39 -6.99
CA ARG A 260 13.85 19.02 -8.40
C ARG A 260 15.05 19.45 -9.27
N LEU A 261 15.63 20.62 -8.99
CA LEU A 261 16.79 21.15 -9.72
C LEU A 261 18.11 20.47 -9.34
N THR A 262 18.27 20.00 -8.10
CA THR A 262 19.52 19.36 -7.62
C THR A 262 19.52 17.86 -7.80
N THR A 263 18.36 17.21 -7.71
CA THR A 263 18.21 15.80 -8.08
C THR A 263 18.16 15.69 -9.60
N ASN A 264 19.30 15.36 -10.22
CA ASN A 264 19.38 14.73 -11.56
C ASN A 264 18.74 13.32 -11.53
N ILE A 265 17.56 13.17 -10.93
CA ILE A 265 16.81 11.93 -10.99
C ILE A 265 16.35 11.84 -12.43
N LYS A 266 17.01 10.93 -13.17
CA LYS A 266 16.55 10.39 -14.43
C LYS A 266 15.05 10.20 -14.31
N VAL A 267 14.30 11.10 -14.94
CA VAL A 267 12.91 10.89 -15.25
C VAL A 267 12.89 9.50 -15.87
N HIS A 268 12.36 8.51 -15.16
CA HIS A 268 11.83 7.33 -15.82
C HIS A 268 10.67 7.89 -16.62
N THR A 269 11.01 8.41 -17.80
CA THR A 269 10.07 8.69 -18.86
C THR A 269 9.21 7.45 -18.92
N ASN A 270 7.89 7.63 -18.82
CA ASN A 270 6.91 6.58 -19.10
C ASN A 270 7.53 5.66 -20.14
N ALA A 271 7.75 4.40 -19.77
CA ALA A 271 8.43 3.42 -20.58
C ALA A 271 7.58 3.15 -21.83
N ASN A 272 7.66 4.08 -22.78
CA ASN A 272 7.17 3.99 -24.15
C ASN A 272 8.35 3.70 -25.08
N ALA A 273 9.48 3.22 -24.54
CA ALA A 273 10.54 2.62 -25.32
C ALA A 273 10.32 1.11 -25.26
N ASN A 274 10.08 0.50 -26.42
CA ASN A 274 9.92 -0.94 -26.60
C ASN A 274 10.89 -1.75 -25.71
N ASN A 275 10.37 -2.39 -24.66
CA ASN A 275 11.08 -3.19 -23.65
C ASN A 275 11.53 -4.56 -24.20
N ILE A 276 12.13 -4.59 -25.40
CA ILE A 276 12.42 -5.83 -26.13
C ILE A 276 13.47 -6.68 -25.40
N ASN A 277 14.31 -6.07 -24.55
CA ASN A 277 15.44 -6.74 -23.87
C ASN A 277 15.20 -7.02 -22.37
N LEU A 278 13.95 -6.93 -21.91
CA LEU A 278 13.58 -7.20 -20.52
C LEU A 278 12.74 -8.48 -20.45
N PHE A 279 12.87 -9.23 -19.35
CA PHE A 279 11.97 -10.35 -19.04
C PHE A 279 11.38 -10.27 -17.63
N TYR A 280 10.17 -10.74 -17.49
CA TYR A 280 9.45 -10.92 -16.24
C TYR A 280 9.43 -12.42 -15.92
N GLY A 281 10.09 -12.82 -14.84
CA GLY A 281 10.12 -14.20 -14.36
C GLY A 281 8.85 -14.56 -13.60
N VAL A 282 8.20 -15.67 -13.94
CA VAL A 282 7.10 -16.21 -13.14
C VAL A 282 7.49 -17.63 -12.73
N ARG A 283 7.71 -17.80 -11.43
CA ARG A 283 8.11 -19.10 -10.86
C ARG A 283 6.93 -20.06 -10.89
N TYR A 284 7.19 -21.28 -11.34
CA TYR A 284 6.21 -22.37 -11.37
C TYR A 284 6.58 -23.42 -10.34
N GLU A 285 5.92 -23.38 -9.17
CA GLU A 285 6.26 -24.18 -7.99
C GLU A 285 5.63 -25.57 -8.00
N GLN A 286 4.81 -25.90 -9.01
CA GLN A 286 4.20 -27.22 -9.19
C GLN A 286 3.48 -27.69 -7.90
N ASP A 287 3.68 -28.96 -7.53
CA ASP A 287 3.06 -29.63 -6.39
C ASP A 287 3.31 -28.91 -5.06
N PHE A 288 4.42 -28.16 -4.94
CA PHE A 288 4.70 -27.40 -3.72
C PHE A 288 3.57 -26.42 -3.41
N ALA A 289 3.09 -25.68 -4.41
CA ALA A 289 2.01 -24.70 -4.26
C ALA A 289 0.67 -25.35 -3.92
N LEU A 290 0.49 -26.60 -4.37
CA LEU A 290 -0.77 -27.34 -4.26
C LEU A 290 -0.85 -28.23 -3.03
N LYS A 291 0.22 -28.38 -2.24
CA LYS A 291 0.29 -29.31 -1.09
C LYS A 291 -1.00 -29.35 -0.25
N LYS A 292 -1.45 -28.19 0.25
CA LYS A 292 -2.69 -28.10 1.04
C LYS A 292 -3.91 -28.61 0.28
N TRP A 293 -4.03 -28.25 -1.00
CA TRP A 293 -5.14 -28.65 -1.85
C TRP A 293 -5.16 -30.15 -2.16
N ILE A 294 -3.99 -30.74 -2.40
CA ILE A 294 -3.84 -32.18 -2.61
C ILE A 294 -4.19 -32.93 -1.32
N ASP A 295 -3.76 -32.42 -0.16
CA ASP A 295 -4.12 -32.99 1.15
C ASP A 295 -5.65 -32.95 1.39
N PHE A 296 -6.32 -31.88 0.94
CA PHE A 296 -7.79 -31.74 1.04
C PHE A 296 -8.57 -32.55 -0.01
N PHE A 297 -8.05 -32.67 -1.24
CA PHE A 297 -8.71 -33.33 -2.37
C PHE A 297 -7.78 -34.35 -3.04
N PRO A 298 -7.37 -35.42 -2.34
CA PRO A 298 -6.38 -36.36 -2.87
C PRO A 298 -6.86 -37.07 -4.15
N LEU A 299 -8.18 -37.28 -4.29
CA LEU A 299 -8.78 -37.91 -5.48
C LEU A 299 -8.80 -37.00 -6.72
N GLN A 300 -8.42 -35.72 -6.58
CA GLN A 300 -8.44 -34.74 -7.67
C GLN A 300 -7.04 -34.20 -7.99
N GLU A 301 -5.98 -34.84 -7.49
CA GLU A 301 -4.61 -34.36 -7.63
C GLU A 301 -4.23 -34.01 -9.08
N GLU A 302 -4.47 -34.91 -10.05
CA GLU A 302 -4.19 -34.66 -11.47
C GLU A 302 -4.98 -33.47 -12.03
N GLN A 303 -6.25 -33.35 -11.63
CA GLN A 303 -7.08 -32.22 -12.04
C GLN A 303 -6.53 -30.91 -11.47
N LEU A 304 -6.17 -30.87 -10.18
CA LEU A 304 -5.57 -29.71 -9.51
C LEU A 304 -4.24 -29.31 -10.16
N LYS A 305 -3.40 -30.28 -10.52
CA LYS A 305 -2.14 -30.02 -11.25
C LYS A 305 -2.41 -29.41 -12.62
N SER A 306 -3.38 -29.96 -13.36
CA SER A 306 -3.74 -29.45 -14.69
C SER A 306 -4.32 -28.03 -14.65
N THR A 307 -5.19 -27.74 -13.67
CA THR A 307 -5.77 -26.40 -13.51
C THR A 307 -4.76 -25.39 -12.99
N TYR A 308 -3.82 -25.81 -12.15
CA TYR A 308 -2.72 -24.94 -11.72
C TYR A 308 -1.76 -24.60 -12.86
N LEU A 309 -1.44 -25.57 -13.73
CA LEU A 309 -0.66 -25.31 -14.94
C LEU A 309 -1.39 -24.32 -15.86
N ASN A 310 -2.71 -24.47 -16.03
CA ASN A 310 -3.51 -23.51 -16.78
C ASN A 310 -3.50 -22.13 -16.13
N PHE A 311 -3.65 -22.05 -14.80
CA PHE A 311 -3.55 -20.80 -14.04
C PHE A 311 -2.19 -20.12 -14.27
N HIS A 312 -1.09 -20.87 -14.17
CA HIS A 312 0.26 -20.38 -14.42
C HIS A 312 0.44 -19.81 -15.83
N ASN A 313 0.00 -20.54 -16.85
CA ASN A 313 0.10 -20.11 -18.25
C ASN A 313 -0.72 -18.84 -18.53
N ASN A 314 -1.91 -18.75 -17.94
CA ASN A 314 -2.73 -17.54 -18.08
C ASN A 314 -2.19 -16.37 -17.27
N LEU A 315 -1.56 -16.61 -16.12
CA LEU A 315 -0.86 -15.58 -15.36
C LEU A 315 0.31 -14.99 -16.17
N LEU A 316 1.10 -15.84 -16.85
CA LEU A 316 2.15 -15.39 -17.77
C LEU A 316 1.60 -14.47 -18.87
N SER A 317 0.48 -14.86 -19.50
CA SER A 317 -0.17 -14.03 -20.53
C SER A 317 -0.69 -12.71 -19.95
N THR A 318 -1.33 -12.78 -18.79
CA THR A 318 -1.89 -11.60 -18.10
C THR A 318 -0.79 -10.60 -17.73
N ILE A 319 0.33 -11.06 -17.16
CA ILE A 319 1.48 -10.20 -16.84
C ILE A 319 2.05 -9.58 -18.12
N LYS A 320 2.21 -10.34 -19.20
CA LYS A 320 2.72 -9.83 -20.47
C LYS A 320 1.83 -8.73 -21.04
N GLU A 321 0.51 -8.91 -21.03
CA GLU A 321 -0.47 -7.93 -21.51
C GLU A 321 -0.44 -6.63 -20.69
N HIS A 322 -0.25 -6.71 -19.37
CA HIS A 322 -0.30 -5.54 -18.49
C HIS A 322 1.05 -4.86 -18.24
N THR A 323 2.17 -5.53 -18.53
CA THR A 323 3.54 -4.97 -18.37
C THR A 323 4.22 -4.66 -19.69
N LEU A 324 3.78 -5.29 -20.79
CA LEU A 324 4.42 -5.24 -22.12
C LEU A 324 5.88 -5.75 -22.13
N VAL A 325 6.24 -6.57 -21.14
CA VAL A 325 7.55 -7.22 -21.00
C VAL A 325 7.42 -8.70 -21.37
N GLN A 326 8.48 -9.30 -21.93
CA GLN A 326 8.49 -10.74 -22.21
C GLN A 326 8.35 -11.54 -20.92
N THR A 327 7.52 -12.57 -20.88
CA THR A 327 7.35 -13.39 -19.69
C THR A 327 8.05 -14.74 -19.85
N LEU A 328 8.66 -15.23 -18.76
CA LEU A 328 9.38 -16.49 -18.75
C LEU A 328 8.95 -17.33 -17.54
N SER A 329 8.53 -18.57 -17.81
CA SER A 329 8.28 -19.57 -16.77
C SER A 329 9.60 -20.05 -16.17
N ILE A 330 9.70 -20.07 -14.85
CA ILE A 330 10.87 -20.55 -14.11
C ILE A 330 10.43 -21.80 -13.33
N PRO A 331 10.71 -23.01 -13.83
CA PRO A 331 10.28 -24.23 -13.18
C PRO A 331 11.10 -24.52 -11.92
N ILE A 332 10.42 -24.81 -10.81
CA ILE A 332 11.06 -25.14 -9.52
C ILE A 332 12.06 -26.30 -9.60
N ASN A 333 11.84 -27.26 -10.50
CA ASN A 333 12.70 -28.44 -10.64
C ASN A 333 14.14 -28.09 -11.04
N GLU A 334 14.33 -27.04 -11.83
CA GLU A 334 15.67 -26.56 -12.19
C GLU A 334 16.39 -25.96 -10.97
N GLN A 335 15.66 -25.25 -10.11
CA GLN A 335 16.21 -24.70 -8.87
C GLN A 335 16.49 -25.80 -7.83
N ILE A 336 15.62 -26.81 -7.73
CA ILE A 336 15.85 -28.01 -6.89
C ILE A 336 17.14 -28.72 -7.32
N LYS A 337 17.40 -28.83 -8.62
CA LYS A 337 18.64 -29.40 -9.15
C LYS A 337 19.86 -28.62 -8.65
N THR A 338 19.84 -27.28 -8.78
CA THR A 338 20.89 -26.41 -8.25
C THR A 338 21.10 -26.61 -6.75
N VAL A 339 20.02 -26.65 -5.95
CA VAL A 339 20.13 -26.89 -4.50
C VAL A 339 20.78 -28.23 -4.18
N ASN A 340 20.43 -29.29 -4.92
CA ASN A 340 21.04 -30.61 -4.75
C ASN A 340 22.54 -30.62 -5.09
N GLU A 341 22.95 -29.89 -6.12
CA GLU A 341 24.37 -29.74 -6.49
C GLU A 341 25.16 -28.98 -5.41
N VAL A 342 24.59 -27.89 -4.88
CA VAL A 342 25.24 -27.08 -3.84
C VAL A 342 25.38 -27.86 -2.52
N LYS A 343 24.30 -28.52 -2.07
CA LYS A 343 24.30 -29.25 -0.80
C LYS A 343 25.17 -30.50 -0.82
N ALA A 344 25.49 -31.03 -2.00
CA ALA A 344 26.41 -32.16 -2.13
C ALA A 344 27.85 -31.78 -1.75
N GLN A 345 28.17 -30.48 -1.71
CA GLN A 345 29.53 -29.98 -1.50
C GLN A 345 29.65 -29.02 -0.30
N ASN A 346 28.53 -28.57 0.26
CA ASN A 346 28.51 -27.51 1.27
C ASN A 346 27.47 -27.79 2.36
N ASN A 347 27.73 -27.31 3.57
CA ASN A 347 26.68 -27.13 4.57
C ASN A 347 25.80 -25.96 4.14
N VAL A 348 24.48 -26.16 4.07
CA VAL A 348 23.57 -25.19 3.46
C VAL A 348 22.57 -24.67 4.48
N ILE A 349 22.42 -23.35 4.54
CA ILE A 349 21.28 -22.65 5.13
C ILE A 349 20.40 -22.17 3.97
N ASN A 350 19.13 -22.61 3.92
CA ASN A 350 18.23 -22.31 2.82
C ASN A 350 17.01 -21.49 3.30
N LEU A 351 16.89 -20.28 2.74
CA LEU A 351 15.83 -19.31 3.03
C LEU A 351 14.57 -19.50 2.18
N ASP A 352 14.71 -20.15 1.02
CA ASP A 352 13.63 -20.36 0.08
C ASP A 352 12.71 -21.51 0.54
N CYS A 353 11.48 -21.18 0.91
CA CYS A 353 10.51 -22.17 1.36
C CYS A 353 10.15 -23.23 0.33
N CYS A 354 10.33 -22.98 -0.97
CA CYS A 354 9.99 -23.94 -2.01
C CYS A 354 11.03 -25.08 -2.05
N THR A 355 12.30 -24.77 -1.81
CA THR A 355 13.41 -25.73 -1.92
C THR A 355 13.99 -26.17 -0.58
N ASN A 356 13.66 -25.47 0.52
CA ASN A 356 14.13 -25.83 1.86
C ASN A 356 13.43 -27.05 2.48
N GLN A 357 12.54 -27.72 1.74
CA GLN A 357 11.93 -28.98 2.13
C GLN A 357 12.84 -30.20 1.86
N LEU A 358 13.90 -30.03 1.05
CA LEU A 358 14.80 -31.14 0.74
C LEU A 358 15.68 -31.47 1.96
N PRO A 359 15.94 -32.76 2.23
CA PRO A 359 16.76 -33.17 3.37
C PRO A 359 18.23 -32.74 3.20
N GLY A 360 18.92 -32.64 4.34
CA GLY A 360 20.35 -32.29 4.40
C GLY A 360 20.63 -30.78 4.36
N GLN A 361 19.68 -29.95 4.78
CA GLN A 361 19.79 -28.49 4.81
C GLN A 361 19.29 -27.95 6.15
N ILE A 362 19.82 -26.80 6.56
CA ILE A 362 19.27 -26.01 7.65
C ILE A 362 18.21 -25.06 7.09
N LYS A 363 17.01 -25.14 7.66
CA LYS A 363 15.86 -24.36 7.27
C LYS A 363 15.77 -23.09 8.12
N LEU A 364 15.58 -21.93 7.50
CA LEU A 364 15.18 -20.71 8.19
C LEU A 364 13.81 -20.26 7.71
N ASP A 365 12.79 -20.50 8.53
CA ASP A 365 11.40 -20.19 8.19
C ASP A 365 11.02 -18.75 8.58
N TYR A 366 11.67 -17.78 7.95
CA TYR A 366 11.36 -16.37 8.14
C TYR A 366 10.70 -15.75 6.91
N SER A 367 9.92 -14.71 7.14
CA SER A 367 9.35 -13.88 6.08
C SER A 367 9.34 -12.42 6.53
N ARG A 368 9.48 -11.53 5.55
CA ARG A 368 9.24 -10.11 5.75
C ARG A 368 7.77 -9.88 6.03
N ILE A 369 7.45 -9.13 7.08
CA ILE A 369 6.07 -8.75 7.40
C ILE A 369 5.81 -7.31 6.97
N PHE A 370 4.65 -7.08 6.35
CA PHE A 370 4.23 -5.78 5.84
C PHE A 370 2.90 -5.33 6.45
N LEU A 371 2.54 -4.07 6.26
CA LEU A 371 1.19 -3.58 6.49
C LEU A 371 0.29 -3.92 5.29
N MET A 372 -1.01 -4.13 5.56
CA MET A 372 -2.03 -4.24 4.51
C MET A 372 -2.39 -2.86 3.97
N ASN A 373 -2.76 -2.77 2.69
CA ASN A 373 -3.13 -1.49 2.04
C ASN A 373 -2.04 -0.42 2.13
N ASP A 374 -0.79 -0.84 2.30
CA ASP A 374 0.38 0.01 2.39
C ASP A 374 1.12 0.07 1.05
N THR A 375 2.12 0.93 0.92
CA THR A 375 3.00 0.91 -0.25
C THR A 375 3.77 -0.40 -0.38
N GLN A 376 4.06 -1.03 0.77
CA GLN A 376 4.82 -2.27 0.90
C GLN A 376 6.22 -2.17 0.28
N LEU A 377 6.81 -0.96 0.24
CA LEU A 377 8.19 -0.77 -0.20
C LEU A 377 9.18 -1.28 0.86
N HIS A 378 8.85 -1.04 2.14
CA HIS A 378 9.70 -1.37 3.28
C HIS A 378 8.97 -2.34 4.24
N PRO A 379 9.59 -3.46 4.66
CA PRO A 379 8.97 -4.35 5.64
C PRO A 379 9.03 -3.76 7.05
N LEU A 380 8.06 -4.10 7.90
CA LEU A 380 8.10 -3.78 9.35
C LEU A 380 9.19 -4.57 10.08
N GLY A 381 9.56 -5.74 9.56
CA GLY A 381 10.56 -6.62 10.16
C GLY A 381 10.54 -8.02 9.57
N LEU A 382 11.21 -8.94 10.28
CA LEU A 382 11.18 -10.37 10.00
C LEU A 382 10.34 -11.08 11.07
N VAL A 383 9.45 -11.96 10.62
CA VAL A 383 8.67 -12.84 11.49
C VAL A 383 8.83 -14.27 11.03
N ARG A 384 8.58 -15.22 11.93
CA ARG A 384 8.45 -16.62 11.53
C ARG A 384 7.28 -16.77 10.56
N ARG A 385 7.47 -17.62 9.55
CA ARG A 385 6.42 -17.96 8.58
C ARG A 385 5.21 -18.49 9.34
N PRO A 386 3.98 -18.03 9.02
CA PRO A 386 2.78 -18.57 9.65
C PRO A 386 2.73 -20.10 9.54
N ASN A 387 2.50 -20.77 10.67
CA ASN A 387 2.47 -22.24 10.83
C ASN A 387 3.83 -22.97 10.77
N SER A 388 4.97 -22.29 10.89
CA SER A 388 6.26 -22.97 11.05
C SER A 388 6.48 -23.47 12.49
N ILE A 389 7.17 -24.61 12.63
CA ILE A 389 7.63 -25.16 13.92
C ILE A 389 9.01 -24.56 14.24
N SER A 390 9.47 -24.63 15.50
CA SER A 390 10.78 -24.14 15.93
C SER A 390 11.91 -24.54 14.98
N ASP A 391 12.77 -23.58 14.65
CA ASP A 391 13.99 -23.84 13.91
C ASP A 391 14.86 -24.85 14.67
N ALA A 392 15.51 -25.76 13.93
CA ALA A 392 16.56 -26.58 14.50
C ALA A 392 17.74 -25.67 14.92
N PRO A 393 18.43 -25.97 16.03
CA PRO A 393 19.61 -25.21 16.42
C PRO A 393 20.64 -25.23 15.29
N ILE A 394 21.24 -24.07 15.02
CA ILE A 394 22.30 -23.91 14.02
C ILE A 394 23.62 -23.97 14.78
N GLU A 395 24.45 -24.94 14.42
CA GLU A 395 25.80 -25.08 14.99
C GLU A 395 26.73 -24.01 14.42
N ALA A 396 27.72 -23.60 15.21
CA ALA A 396 28.78 -22.72 14.74
C ALA A 396 29.58 -23.40 13.62
N GLY A 397 29.94 -22.66 12.58
CA GLY A 397 30.63 -23.22 11.42
C GLY A 397 30.46 -22.38 10.16
N GLU A 398 30.99 -22.89 9.05
CA GLU A 398 30.89 -22.25 7.73
C GLU A 398 29.73 -22.84 6.92
N TYR A 399 28.94 -21.95 6.32
CA TYR A 399 27.75 -22.32 5.55
C TYR A 399 27.65 -21.54 4.24
N CYS A 400 27.05 -22.20 3.25
CA CYS A 400 26.51 -21.55 2.06
C CYS A 400 25.07 -21.11 2.34
N LEU A 401 24.73 -19.87 2.03
CA LEU A 401 23.39 -19.32 2.14
C LEU A 401 22.69 -19.37 0.76
N ILE A 402 21.52 -19.99 0.70
CA ILE A 402 20.69 -20.06 -0.50
C ILE A 402 19.41 -19.23 -0.29
N ASP A 403 19.06 -18.43 -1.30
CA ASP A 403 17.77 -17.74 -1.41
C ASP A 403 17.22 -17.88 -2.85
N ASP A 404 15.92 -17.71 -3.05
CA ASP A 404 15.33 -17.78 -4.40
C ASP A 404 15.76 -16.60 -5.27
N ASP A 405 15.68 -15.39 -4.70
CA ASP A 405 16.16 -14.15 -5.32
C ASP A 405 16.95 -13.27 -4.33
N ILE A 406 17.86 -12.46 -4.85
CA ILE A 406 18.61 -11.47 -4.06
C ILE A 406 18.37 -10.10 -4.70
N ALA A 407 17.26 -9.45 -4.34
CA ALA A 407 16.91 -8.14 -4.90
C ALA A 407 17.79 -6.99 -4.34
N SER A 408 17.67 -6.68 -3.05
CA SER A 408 18.38 -5.55 -2.40
C SER A 408 19.46 -5.96 -1.41
N GLY A 409 19.56 -7.27 -1.11
CA GLY A 409 20.49 -7.81 -0.10
C GLY A 409 20.12 -7.51 1.36
N ASN A 410 19.05 -6.74 1.63
CA ASN A 410 18.66 -6.36 2.99
C ASN A 410 18.34 -7.58 3.88
N THR A 411 17.57 -8.53 3.35
CA THR A 411 17.22 -9.78 4.07
C THR A 411 18.48 -10.58 4.41
N ILE A 412 19.36 -10.79 3.43
CA ILE A 412 20.63 -11.49 3.62
C ILE A 412 21.51 -10.78 4.65
N ARG A 413 21.62 -9.45 4.59
CA ARG A 413 22.41 -8.67 5.56
C ARG A 413 21.89 -8.84 6.99
N LEU A 414 20.57 -8.78 7.18
CA LEU A 414 19.95 -8.99 8.49
C LEU A 414 20.23 -10.40 9.00
N ILE A 415 20.00 -11.43 8.17
CA ILE A 415 20.23 -12.83 8.52
C ILE A 415 21.70 -13.07 8.86
N LYS A 416 22.65 -12.59 8.05
CA LYS A 416 24.09 -12.70 8.30
C LYS A 416 24.49 -12.07 9.63
N THR A 417 23.92 -10.90 9.95
CA THR A 417 24.16 -10.24 11.24
C THR A 417 23.74 -11.16 12.39
N HIS A 418 22.54 -11.73 12.33
CA HIS A 418 22.06 -12.65 13.37
C HIS A 418 22.87 -13.95 13.45
N LEU A 419 23.21 -14.56 12.32
CA LEU A 419 24.00 -15.79 12.25
C LEU A 419 25.41 -15.59 12.82
N SER A 420 26.05 -14.44 12.55
CA SER A 420 27.39 -14.16 13.08
C SER A 420 27.45 -14.11 14.60
N LEU A 421 26.36 -13.72 15.26
CA LEU A 421 26.28 -13.66 16.73
C LEU A 421 26.32 -15.05 17.39
N ILE A 422 25.98 -16.11 16.64
CA ILE A 422 26.01 -17.50 17.12
C ILE A 422 27.19 -18.29 16.53
N GLY A 423 28.20 -17.61 15.99
CA GLY A 423 29.40 -18.25 15.46
C GLY A 423 29.23 -18.90 14.08
N VAL A 424 28.19 -18.54 13.33
CA VAL A 424 27.96 -18.99 11.96
C VAL A 424 28.54 -17.98 10.97
N SER A 425 29.41 -18.45 10.08
CA SER A 425 29.96 -17.65 8.97
C SER A 425 29.34 -18.07 7.64
N ILE A 426 28.99 -17.08 6.80
CA ILE A 426 28.50 -17.32 5.44
C ILE A 426 29.65 -17.10 4.46
N ASN A 427 30.13 -18.17 3.83
CA ASN A 427 31.25 -18.13 2.88
C ASN A 427 30.80 -17.93 1.42
N LYS A 428 29.54 -18.28 1.11
CA LYS A 428 28.95 -18.17 -0.22
C LYS A 428 27.46 -17.83 -0.13
N GLU A 429 27.00 -16.95 -1.01
CA GLU A 429 25.60 -16.58 -1.20
C GLU A 429 25.18 -17.02 -2.60
N ILE A 430 24.05 -17.73 -2.70
CA ILE A 430 23.55 -18.25 -3.97
C ILE A 430 22.11 -17.80 -4.16
N SER A 431 21.86 -17.11 -5.28
CA SER A 431 20.50 -16.84 -5.78
C SER A 431 20.11 -17.89 -6.78
N LEU A 432 19.03 -18.64 -6.50
CA LEU A 432 18.55 -19.69 -7.41
C LEU A 432 18.08 -19.12 -8.75
N LEU A 433 17.52 -17.91 -8.76
CA LEU A 433 17.19 -17.20 -9.98
C LEU A 433 18.44 -16.87 -10.81
N HIS A 434 19.48 -16.35 -10.17
CA HIS A 434 20.72 -15.98 -10.88
C HIS A 434 21.39 -17.20 -11.52
N GLU A 435 21.48 -18.31 -10.77
CA GLU A 435 21.99 -19.58 -11.28
C GLU A 435 21.16 -20.09 -12.47
N TYR A 436 19.82 -19.98 -12.38
CA TYR A 436 18.94 -20.36 -13.48
C TYR A 436 19.19 -19.52 -14.75
N ILE A 437 19.31 -18.20 -14.61
CA ILE A 437 19.60 -17.27 -15.72
C ILE A 437 20.94 -17.64 -16.40
N ILE A 438 21.99 -17.88 -15.62
CA ILE A 438 23.31 -18.28 -16.12
C ILE A 438 23.22 -19.62 -16.86
N ASN A 439 22.64 -20.64 -16.22
CA ASN A 439 22.58 -21.99 -16.76
C ASN A 439 21.76 -22.08 -18.05
N LYS A 440 20.68 -21.30 -18.14
CA LYS A 440 19.85 -21.22 -19.35
C LYS A 440 20.36 -20.20 -20.38
N LYS A 441 21.47 -19.51 -20.10
CA LYS A 441 22.07 -18.48 -20.97
C LYS A 441 21.05 -17.42 -21.40
N ILE A 442 20.25 -16.94 -20.44
CA ILE A 442 19.24 -15.92 -20.69
C ILE A 442 19.93 -14.57 -20.84
N GLU A 443 19.88 -13.98 -22.04
CA GLU A 443 20.51 -12.68 -22.35
C GLU A 443 19.62 -11.47 -21.99
N LEU A 444 18.36 -11.72 -21.62
CA LEU A 444 17.41 -10.70 -21.23
C LEU A 444 17.71 -10.20 -19.81
N ARG A 445 17.49 -8.91 -19.56
CA ARG A 445 17.61 -8.35 -18.22
C ARG A 445 16.33 -8.58 -17.43
N LEU A 446 16.47 -8.96 -16.16
CA LEU A 446 15.33 -9.14 -15.26
C LEU A 446 14.61 -7.80 -15.05
N PHE A 447 13.31 -7.77 -15.34
CA PHE A 447 12.42 -6.68 -14.99
C PHE A 447 11.84 -6.87 -13.59
N ASP A 448 11.27 -8.05 -13.34
CA ASP A 448 10.72 -8.46 -12.06
C ASP A 448 10.60 -10.00 -11.99
N ILE A 449 10.42 -10.53 -10.79
CA ILE A 449 10.10 -11.94 -10.56
C ILE A 449 8.97 -12.08 -9.53
N VAL A 450 8.04 -12.99 -9.80
CA VAL A 450 6.98 -13.35 -8.85
C VAL A 450 6.78 -14.86 -8.80
N ASP A 451 6.17 -15.31 -7.72
CA ASP A 451 5.73 -16.68 -7.53
C ASP A 451 4.28 -16.86 -7.99
N THR A 452 3.98 -17.93 -8.73
CA THR A 452 2.59 -18.18 -9.19
C THR A 452 1.66 -18.41 -8.02
N ARG A 453 2.15 -19.13 -7.00
CA ARG A 453 1.40 -19.40 -5.77
C ARG A 453 0.94 -18.11 -5.08
N ASP A 454 1.64 -16.99 -5.25
CA ASP A 454 1.30 -15.77 -4.52
C ASP A 454 -0.02 -15.17 -5.00
N PHE A 455 -0.42 -15.42 -6.23
CA PHE A 455 -1.70 -14.98 -6.79
C PHE A 455 -2.85 -15.94 -6.50
N LEU A 456 -2.55 -17.21 -6.22
CA LEU A 456 -3.57 -18.22 -5.95
C LEU A 456 -3.92 -18.24 -4.46
N LEU A 457 -5.17 -17.87 -4.15
CA LEU A 457 -5.70 -17.94 -2.80
C LEU A 457 -5.51 -19.35 -2.20
N GLY A 458 -4.98 -19.43 -0.99
CA GLY A 458 -4.89 -20.68 -0.24
C GLY A 458 -3.77 -21.62 -0.66
N SER A 459 -2.96 -21.22 -1.65
CA SER A 459 -1.74 -21.94 -2.01
C SER A 459 -0.78 -22.07 -0.83
N ASN A 460 0.05 -23.10 -0.87
CA ASN A 460 0.99 -23.37 0.20
C ASN A 460 2.08 -22.30 0.27
N ASN A 461 2.21 -21.63 1.42
CA ASN A 461 3.10 -20.50 1.63
C ASN A 461 2.97 -19.35 0.62
N GLY A 462 1.86 -19.28 -0.14
CA GLY A 462 1.65 -18.19 -1.08
C GLY A 462 1.07 -16.94 -0.44
N GLY A 463 1.35 -15.83 -1.09
CA GLY A 463 0.88 -14.50 -0.73
C GLY A 463 1.85 -13.77 0.19
N LEU A 464 1.60 -12.47 0.35
CA LEU A 464 2.38 -11.59 1.20
C LEU A 464 2.06 -11.84 2.68
N VAL A 465 3.09 -11.88 3.52
CA VAL A 465 2.89 -11.91 4.99
C VAL A 465 2.57 -10.50 5.47
N CYS A 466 1.36 -10.31 5.95
CA CYS A 466 0.86 -9.05 6.47
C CYS A 466 0.57 -9.14 7.96
N ALA A 467 0.83 -8.06 8.69
CA ALA A 467 0.48 -7.94 10.09
C ALA A 467 -1.03 -7.70 10.23
N TRP A 468 -1.68 -8.52 11.06
CA TRP A 468 -3.11 -8.43 11.39
C TRP A 468 -3.35 -8.86 12.83
N ASN A 469 -3.98 -8.03 13.65
CA ASN A 469 -4.16 -8.27 15.08
C ASN A 469 -2.84 -8.74 15.76
N GLU A 470 -2.90 -9.81 16.56
CA GLU A 470 -1.75 -10.40 17.27
C GLU A 470 -0.98 -11.45 16.44
N SER A 471 -1.42 -11.79 15.22
CA SER A 471 -0.85 -12.91 14.46
C SER A 471 -0.72 -12.60 12.95
N PRO A 472 0.46 -12.79 12.35
CA PRO A 472 0.64 -12.56 10.92
C PRO A 472 -0.26 -13.46 10.08
N LEU A 473 -0.76 -12.93 8.97
CA LEU A 473 -1.55 -13.67 7.98
C LEU A 473 -0.91 -13.58 6.59
N ARG A 474 -1.29 -14.50 5.69
CA ARG A 474 -0.87 -14.45 4.28
C ARG A 474 -2.04 -14.00 3.41
N ILE A 475 -1.81 -13.00 2.57
CA ILE A 475 -2.80 -12.45 1.62
C ILE A 475 -2.33 -12.71 0.20
N PRO A 476 -3.18 -13.26 -0.68
CA PRO A 476 -2.83 -13.38 -2.09
C PRO A 476 -2.52 -12.02 -2.71
N TYR A 477 -1.73 -12.02 -3.78
CA TYR A 477 -1.38 -10.86 -4.57
C TYR A 477 -2.61 -10.33 -5.32
N LEU A 478 -3.41 -9.56 -4.59
CA LEU A 478 -4.61 -8.87 -5.02
C LEU A 478 -4.66 -7.50 -4.33
N SER A 479 -4.91 -6.45 -5.12
CA SER A 479 -5.16 -5.11 -4.55
C SER A 479 -6.59 -5.03 -4.01
N PRO A 480 -6.85 -4.22 -2.97
CA PRO A 480 -5.97 -3.20 -2.38
C PRO A 480 -5.02 -3.72 -1.30
N TRP A 481 -5.21 -4.95 -0.81
CA TRP A 481 -4.46 -5.49 0.33
C TRP A 481 -2.97 -5.66 0.05
N VAL A 482 -2.64 -6.09 -1.17
CA VAL A 482 -1.29 -6.14 -1.69
C VAL A 482 -1.12 -5.09 -2.78
N ASN A 483 -0.11 -4.24 -2.60
CA ASN A 483 0.31 -3.25 -3.58
C ASN A 483 1.09 -3.95 -4.70
N LEU A 484 0.38 -4.32 -5.76
CA LEU A 484 0.96 -5.01 -6.90
C LEU A 484 1.95 -4.16 -7.69
N GLN A 485 1.97 -2.84 -7.49
CA GLN A 485 3.01 -2.02 -8.09
C GLN A 485 4.37 -2.28 -7.43
N SER A 486 4.41 -2.36 -6.09
CA SER A 486 5.67 -2.60 -5.38
C SER A 486 6.05 -4.08 -5.32
N ARG A 487 5.06 -4.99 -5.35
CA ARG A 487 5.26 -6.44 -5.19
C ARG A 487 5.31 -7.22 -6.50
N ALA A 488 4.79 -6.66 -7.60
CA ALA A 488 4.71 -7.34 -8.89
C ALA A 488 4.89 -6.38 -10.10
N ASN A 489 5.35 -5.14 -9.88
CA ASN A 489 5.52 -4.11 -10.91
C ASN A 489 4.31 -3.90 -11.85
N ILE A 490 3.08 -4.17 -11.37
CA ILE A 490 1.87 -3.90 -12.13
C ILE A 490 1.53 -2.41 -12.01
N SER A 491 1.41 -1.73 -13.15
CA SER A 491 1.06 -0.30 -13.18
C SER A 491 -0.33 -0.05 -12.60
N PHE A 492 -0.51 1.08 -11.90
CA PHE A 492 -1.79 1.48 -11.33
C PHE A 492 -2.92 1.56 -12.35
N ASN A 493 -2.63 2.08 -13.55
CA ASN A 493 -3.60 2.15 -14.65
C ASN A 493 -4.13 0.77 -15.08
N ASN A 494 -3.38 -0.28 -14.76
CA ASN A 494 -3.62 -1.66 -15.14
C ASN A 494 -4.14 -2.51 -13.97
N LEU A 495 -4.19 -1.98 -12.74
CA LEU A 495 -4.56 -2.77 -11.56
C LEU A 495 -5.99 -3.31 -11.62
N LYS A 496 -6.95 -2.50 -12.10
CA LYS A 496 -8.35 -2.92 -12.18
C LYS A 496 -8.49 -4.15 -13.09
N SER A 497 -8.03 -4.04 -14.33
CA SER A 497 -8.11 -5.14 -15.31
C SER A 497 -7.26 -6.35 -14.88
N PHE A 498 -6.09 -6.11 -14.29
CA PHE A 498 -5.23 -7.18 -13.79
C PHE A 498 -5.91 -7.95 -12.65
N ASN A 499 -6.44 -7.27 -11.62
CA ASN A 499 -7.14 -7.92 -10.51
C ASN A 499 -8.37 -8.71 -10.99
N LEU A 500 -9.18 -8.14 -11.89
CA LEU A 500 -10.31 -8.86 -12.48
C LEU A 500 -9.84 -10.16 -13.13
N LYS A 501 -8.73 -10.12 -13.89
CA LYS A 501 -8.21 -11.31 -14.54
C LYS A 501 -7.70 -12.35 -13.55
N ILE A 502 -6.97 -11.95 -12.51
CA ILE A 502 -6.51 -12.88 -11.46
C ILE A 502 -7.69 -13.52 -10.74
N LEU A 503 -8.76 -12.77 -10.47
CA LEU A 503 -9.97 -13.30 -9.84
C LEU A 503 -10.73 -14.28 -10.74
N GLU A 504 -10.80 -14.02 -12.05
CA GLU A 504 -11.34 -14.96 -13.03
C GLU A 504 -10.53 -16.27 -13.05
N LEU A 505 -9.20 -16.18 -13.13
CA LEU A 505 -8.34 -17.36 -13.12
C LEU A 505 -8.47 -18.15 -11.82
N SER A 506 -8.60 -17.44 -10.70
CA SER A 506 -8.83 -18.07 -9.40
C SER A 506 -10.20 -18.77 -9.37
N LEU A 507 -11.25 -18.13 -9.88
CA LEU A 507 -12.58 -18.76 -10.02
C LEU A 507 -12.55 -20.01 -10.89
N GLU A 508 -11.84 -19.99 -12.01
CA GLU A 508 -11.68 -21.17 -12.88
C GLU A 508 -10.98 -22.31 -12.15
N PHE A 509 -9.95 -22.01 -11.36
CA PHE A 509 -9.29 -23.00 -10.50
C PHE A 509 -10.24 -23.59 -9.45
N PHE A 510 -11.09 -22.76 -8.83
CA PHE A 510 -12.02 -23.20 -7.78
C PHE A 510 -13.34 -23.79 -8.28
N ASN A 511 -13.78 -23.49 -9.50
CA ASN A 511 -15.03 -24.01 -10.08
C ASN A 511 -15.02 -25.54 -10.26
N VAL A 512 -13.87 -26.18 -10.10
CA VAL A 512 -13.76 -27.64 -9.96
C VAL A 512 -14.44 -28.14 -8.68
N ASN A 513 -14.59 -27.31 -7.63
CA ASN A 513 -15.10 -27.68 -6.32
C ASN A 513 -16.04 -26.62 -5.73
N ASN A 514 -17.35 -26.82 -5.89
CA ASN A 514 -18.42 -25.87 -5.53
C ASN A 514 -18.58 -25.52 -4.02
N TYR A 515 -17.79 -26.10 -3.09
CA TYR A 515 -18.13 -26.06 -1.66
C TYR A 515 -16.94 -25.86 -0.72
N ILE A 516 -16.00 -24.96 -1.04
CA ILE A 516 -14.91 -24.64 -0.12
C ILE A 516 -15.12 -23.29 0.55
N SER A 517 -15.33 -23.32 1.86
CA SER A 517 -15.36 -22.14 2.72
C SER A 517 -13.93 -21.65 2.98
N PHE A 518 -13.77 -20.33 3.17
CA PHE A 518 -12.47 -19.73 3.52
C PHE A 518 -11.87 -20.32 4.79
N GLU A 519 -12.72 -20.74 5.74
CA GLU A 519 -12.29 -21.27 7.03
C GLU A 519 -11.47 -22.54 6.91
N HIS A 520 -11.72 -23.36 5.89
CA HIS A 520 -10.97 -24.60 5.70
C HIS A 520 -9.55 -24.35 5.16
N ILE A 521 -9.31 -23.26 4.45
CA ILE A 521 -8.06 -23.06 3.70
C ILE A 521 -7.17 -22.00 4.35
N CYS A 522 -7.78 -20.93 4.86
CA CYS A 522 -7.06 -19.85 5.52
C CYS A 522 -7.93 -19.25 6.64
N PRO A 523 -8.01 -19.90 7.82
CA PRO A 523 -8.86 -19.48 8.94
C PRO A 523 -8.67 -17.99 9.33
N ASN A 524 -7.43 -17.50 9.36
CA ASN A 524 -7.14 -16.11 9.72
C ASN A 524 -7.61 -15.12 8.64
N LEU A 525 -7.45 -15.47 7.36
CA LEU A 525 -8.01 -14.67 6.27
C LEU A 525 -9.55 -14.78 6.25
N ALA A 526 -10.11 -15.93 6.59
CA ALA A 526 -11.55 -16.12 6.74
C ALA A 526 -12.12 -15.24 7.86
N LEU A 527 -11.43 -15.14 9.01
CA LEU A 527 -11.79 -14.25 10.11
C LEU A 527 -11.70 -12.79 9.68
N PHE A 528 -10.59 -12.39 9.05
CA PHE A 528 -10.44 -11.05 8.47
C PHE A 528 -11.56 -10.73 7.48
N LEU A 529 -11.86 -11.66 6.58
CA LEU A 529 -12.91 -11.49 5.59
C LEU A 529 -14.30 -11.49 6.23
N LYS A 530 -14.62 -12.38 7.18
CA LYS A 530 -15.91 -12.38 7.91
C LYS A 530 -16.15 -11.06 8.64
N HIS A 531 -15.12 -10.46 9.22
CA HIS A 531 -15.22 -9.13 9.83
C HIS A 531 -15.55 -8.03 8.82
N ASN A 532 -15.09 -8.14 7.57
CA ASN A 532 -15.26 -7.10 6.54
C ASN A 532 -16.42 -7.38 5.56
N HIS A 533 -16.75 -8.65 5.31
CA HIS A 533 -17.73 -9.17 4.36
C HIS A 533 -18.18 -10.60 4.74
N PRO A 534 -19.46 -10.84 5.09
CA PRO A 534 -19.96 -12.20 5.29
C PRO A 534 -20.06 -12.92 3.92
N CYS A 535 -18.98 -13.61 3.53
CA CYS A 535 -18.95 -14.52 2.39
C CYS A 535 -18.74 -15.94 2.92
N ILE A 536 -19.60 -16.88 2.50
CA ILE A 536 -19.62 -18.26 3.01
C ILE A 536 -18.68 -19.15 2.17
N THR A 537 -18.46 -18.81 0.89
CA THR A 537 -17.60 -19.57 -0.04
C THR A 537 -16.56 -18.69 -0.75
N ILE A 538 -15.49 -19.31 -1.25
CA ILE A 538 -14.45 -18.64 -2.04
C ILE A 538 -15.00 -18.06 -3.34
N SER A 539 -15.87 -18.78 -4.04
CA SER A 539 -16.45 -18.31 -5.30
C SER A 539 -17.37 -17.10 -5.10
N ASP A 540 -18.14 -17.07 -4.00
CA ASP A 540 -18.98 -15.90 -3.68
C ASP A 540 -18.16 -14.67 -3.37
N TRP A 541 -17.04 -14.83 -2.67
CA TRP A 541 -16.13 -13.73 -2.43
C TRP A 541 -15.50 -13.21 -3.72
N HIS A 542 -15.03 -14.09 -4.60
CA HIS A 542 -14.48 -13.66 -5.89
C HIS A 542 -15.53 -12.93 -6.72
N LYS A 543 -16.77 -13.42 -6.78
CA LYS A 543 -17.88 -12.73 -7.48
C LYS A 543 -18.18 -11.37 -6.87
N LYS A 544 -18.32 -11.29 -5.54
CA LYS A 544 -18.55 -10.01 -4.85
C LYS A 544 -17.36 -9.05 -5.02
N HIS A 545 -16.14 -9.57 -5.05
CA HIS A 545 -14.94 -8.75 -5.22
C HIS A 545 -14.81 -8.27 -6.67
N ILE A 546 -15.13 -9.10 -7.66
CA ILE A 546 -15.29 -8.70 -9.06
C ILE A 546 -16.37 -7.64 -9.20
N ASP A 547 -17.54 -7.83 -8.60
CA ASP A 547 -18.62 -6.85 -8.61
C ASP A 547 -18.20 -5.54 -7.94
N TRP A 548 -17.42 -5.63 -6.85
CA TRP A 548 -16.85 -4.47 -6.17
C TRP A 548 -15.85 -3.75 -7.07
N ILE A 549 -14.88 -4.45 -7.67
CA ILE A 549 -13.92 -3.89 -8.63
C ILE A 549 -14.62 -3.30 -9.85
N ASN A 550 -15.69 -3.92 -10.34
CA ASN A 550 -16.43 -3.39 -11.49
C ASN A 550 -17.17 -2.09 -11.16
N LYS A 551 -17.63 -1.95 -9.90
CA LYS A 551 -18.30 -0.75 -9.36
C LYS A 551 -17.33 0.33 -8.82
N THR A 552 -16.01 0.13 -8.95
CA THR A 552 -14.96 1.09 -8.55
C THR A 552 -14.11 1.42 -9.77
#